data_AF-A0A1G9I246-F1
#
_entry.id   AF-A0A1G9I246-F1
#
_cell.length_a   1.000
_cell.length_b   1.000
_cell.length_c   1.000
_cell.angle_alpha   90.00
_cell.angle_beta   90.00
_cell.angle_gamma   90.00
#
_symmetry.space_group_name_H-M   'P 1'
#
loop_
_entity.id
_entity.type
_entity.pdbx_description
1 polymer ?
#
loop_
_entity_poly.entity_id
_entity_poly.type
_entity_poly.pdbx_seq_one_letter_code
_entity_poly.pdbx_strand_id
1 'polypeptide(L)' 'MIDTAEESSYEYRDFYIETLEAWQDDHFDNAVEVHNTIWNANNGTVGKAYGLMSESEESAYIERHFE' A
#
# COMPACT_ATOMS: atom_id res chain seq x y z
N MET A 1 -9.33 -3.11 -10.34
CA MET A 1 -8.06 -3.34 -9.63
C MET A 1 -8.02 -4.75 -9.10
N ILE A 2 -9.00 -5.16 -8.27
CA ILE A 2 -9.11 -6.56 -7.82
C ILE A 2 -9.33 -7.54 -8.97
N ASP A 3 -10.28 -7.28 -9.88
CA ASP A 3 -10.50 -8.12 -11.07
C ASP A 3 -9.22 -8.32 -11.91
N THR A 4 -8.40 -7.28 -12.03
CA THR A 4 -7.11 -7.35 -12.72
C THR A 4 -6.14 -8.30 -12.04
N ALA A 5 -6.08 -8.31 -10.70
CA ALA A 5 -5.26 -9.24 -9.96
C ALA A 5 -5.81 -10.68 -10.08
N GLU A 6 -7.13 -10.85 -10.00
CA GLU A 6 -7.79 -12.15 -10.11
C GLU A 6 -7.52 -12.84 -11.46
N GLU A 7 -7.57 -12.09 -12.56
CA GLU A 7 -7.31 -12.56 -13.92
C GLU A 7 -5.81 -12.70 -14.26
N SER A 8 -4.92 -12.25 -13.39
CA SER A 8 -3.48 -12.23 -13.64
C SER A 8 -2.80 -13.58 -13.39
N SER A 9 -1.55 -13.67 -13.85
CA SER A 9 -0.59 -14.71 -13.46
C SER A 9 0.58 -14.13 -12.64
N TYR A 10 0.31 -13.10 -11.83
CA TYR A 10 1.36 -12.44 -11.06
C TYR A 10 1.94 -13.36 -9.99
N GLU A 11 3.24 -13.22 -9.74
CA GLU A 11 3.95 -14.00 -8.71
C GLU A 11 3.33 -13.82 -7.32
N TYR A 12 2.91 -12.60 -6.99
CA TYR A 12 2.26 -12.25 -5.72
C TYR A 12 0.74 -12.08 -5.86
N ARG A 13 0.10 -12.78 -6.81
CA ARG A 13 -1.33 -12.63 -7.11
C ARG A 13 -2.21 -12.69 -5.86
N ASP A 14 -2.10 -13.75 -5.06
CA ASP A 14 -3.00 -13.96 -3.92
C ASP A 14 -2.79 -12.88 -2.85
N PHE A 15 -1.53 -12.47 -2.64
CA PHE A 15 -1.19 -11.34 -1.75
C PHE A 15 -1.82 -10.02 -2.23
N TYR A 16 -1.81 -9.77 -3.54
CA TYR A 16 -2.45 -8.59 -4.11
C TYR A 16 -3.97 -8.62 -3.98
N ILE A 17 -4.61 -9.78 -4.15
CA ILE A 17 -6.06 -9.92 -3.97
C ILE A 17 -6.43 -9.58 -2.52
N GLU A 18 -5.80 -10.24 -1.54
CA GLU A 18 -6.07 -9.98 -0.11
C GLU A 18 -5.85 -8.50 0.26
N THR A 19 -4.78 -7.89 -0.26
CA THR A 19 -4.50 -6.47 -0.05
C THR A 19 -5.61 -5.58 -0.62
N LEU A 20 -6.04 -5.86 -1.86
CA LEU A 20 -7.04 -5.06 -2.55
C LEU A 20 -8.45 -5.23 -1.98
N GLU A 21 -8.78 -6.40 -1.44
CA GLU A 21 -10.02 -6.65 -0.69
C GLU A 21 -10.06 -5.77 0.57
N ALA A 22 -8.98 -5.77 1.37
CA ALA A 22 -8.90 -4.92 2.57
C ALA A 22 -9.06 -3.42 2.23
N TRP A 23 -8.39 -2.96 1.17
CA TRP A 23 -8.45 -1.56 0.73
C TRP A 23 -9.82 -1.18 0.15
N GLN A 24 -10.55 -2.12 -0.45
CA GLN A 24 -11.92 -1.89 -0.92
C GLN A 24 -12.89 -1.64 0.24
N ASP A 25 -12.60 -2.21 1.42
CA ASP A 25 -13.34 -2.02 2.66
C ASP A 25 -12.77 -0.87 3.53
N ASP A 26 -12.03 0.06 2.92
CA ASP A 26 -11.39 1.22 3.58
C ASP A 26 -10.35 0.87 4.67
N HIS A 27 -9.84 -0.38 4.70
CA HIS A 27 -8.82 -0.81 5.66
C HIS A 27 -7.41 -0.68 5.06
N PHE A 28 -6.71 0.40 5.42
CA PHE A 28 -5.35 0.71 4.94
C PHE A 28 -4.24 0.46 5.97
N ASP A 29 -4.55 -0.20 7.08
CA ASP A 29 -3.62 -0.46 8.18
C ASP A 29 -2.40 -1.32 7.77
N ASN A 30 -2.56 -2.14 6.73
CA ASN A 30 -1.49 -2.95 6.15
C ASN A 30 -0.56 -2.20 5.17
N ALA A 31 -0.79 -0.91 4.88
CA ALA A 31 -0.10 -0.22 3.77
C ALA A 31 1.44 -0.21 3.91
N VAL A 32 1.98 -0.14 5.13
CA VAL A 32 3.43 -0.20 5.39
C VAL A 32 4.00 -1.57 5.07
N GLU A 33 3.28 -2.64 5.43
CA GLU A 33 3.68 -4.01 5.13
C GLU A 33 3.68 -4.25 3.63
N VAL A 34 2.58 -3.90 2.96
CA VAL A 34 2.42 -4.04 1.50
C VAL A 34 3.53 -3.31 0.75
N HIS A 35 3.78 -2.04 1.09
CA HIS A 35 4.87 -1.27 0.49
C HIS A 35 6.21 -1.98 0.66
N ASN A 36 6.51 -2.44 1.88
CA ASN A 36 7.80 -3.06 2.18
C ASN A 36 7.96 -4.45 1.54
N THR A 37 6.89 -5.22 1.36
CA THR A 37 6.90 -6.48 0.61
C THR A 37 7.27 -6.24 -0.85
N ILE A 38 6.59 -5.32 -1.52
CA ILE A 38 6.87 -4.96 -2.91
C ILE A 38 8.27 -4.33 -3.05
N TRP A 39 8.66 -3.47 -2.11
CA TRP A 39 9.99 -2.86 -2.07
C TRP A 39 11.10 -3.91 -1.96
N ASN A 40 10.94 -4.90 -1.08
CA ASN A 40 11.89 -6.01 -0.93
C ASN A 40 11.94 -6.88 -2.20
N ALA A 41 10.78 -7.19 -2.80
CA ALA A 41 10.71 -7.96 -4.05
C ALA A 41 11.47 -7.26 -5.20
N ASN A 42 11.53 -5.92 -5.19
CA ASN A 42 12.26 -5.11 -6.16
C ASN A 42 13.70 -4.74 -5.72
N ASN A 43 14.32 -5.54 -4.84
CA ASN A 43 15.69 -5.33 -4.34
C ASN A 43 15.93 -3.98 -3.61
N GLY A 44 14.86 -3.30 -3.16
CA GLY A 44 14.90 -2.25 -2.15
C GLY A 44 15.79 -1.03 -2.42
N THR A 45 15.45 -0.19 -3.41
CA THR A 45 16.36 0.89 -3.88
C THR A 45 15.97 2.33 -3.51
N VAL A 46 14.67 2.70 -3.55
CA VAL A 46 14.24 4.11 -3.41
C VAL A 46 14.00 4.53 -1.96
N GLY A 47 13.15 3.78 -1.23
CA GLY A 47 12.85 4.11 0.16
C GLY A 47 11.96 3.06 0.83
N LYS A 48 12.32 2.71 2.07
CA LYS A 48 11.57 1.80 2.93
C LYS A 48 10.54 2.60 3.74
N ALA A 49 9.34 2.05 3.91
CA ALA A 49 8.33 2.64 4.79
C ALA A 49 8.60 2.25 6.25
N TYR A 50 8.49 3.21 7.16
CA TYR A 50 8.76 3.02 8.59
C TYR A 50 7.50 3.03 9.46
N GLY A 51 6.39 3.55 8.94
CA GLY A 51 5.13 3.68 9.67
C GLY A 51 4.07 4.42 8.87
N LEU A 52 2.84 4.39 9.37
CA LEU A 52 1.76 5.25 8.92
C LEU A 52 1.93 6.64 9.52
N MET A 53 1.38 7.65 8.85
CA MET A 53 1.25 8.97 9.44
C MET A 53 0.26 8.91 10.62
N SER A 54 0.55 9.65 11.68
CA SER A 54 -0.48 10.04 12.64
C SER A 54 -1.52 10.96 11.99
N GLU A 55 -2.70 11.05 12.58
CA GLU A 55 -3.76 11.97 12.11
C GLU A 55 -3.25 13.42 11.97
N SER A 56 -2.39 13.86 12.89
CA SER A 56 -1.78 15.20 12.83
C SER A 56 -0.78 15.37 11.69
N GLU A 57 0.03 14.35 11.39
CA GLU A 57 0.99 14.40 10.29
C GLU A 57 0.27 14.35 8.94
N GLU A 58 -0.78 13.53 8.83
CA GLU A 58 -1.63 13.47 7.65
C GLU A 58 -2.34 14.81 7.41
N SER A 59 -2.96 15.39 8.44
CA SER A 59 -3.62 16.69 8.32
C SER A 59 -2.67 17.79 7.85
N ALA A 60 -1.45 17.85 8.43
CA ALA A 60 -0.43 18.81 8.02
C ALA A 60 0.08 18.57 6.60
N TYR A 61 0.12 17.31 6.15
CA TYR A 61 0.48 16.96 4.78
C TYR A 61 -0.60 17.43 3.80
N ILE A 62 -1.89 17.23 4.13
CA ILE A 62 -3.02 17.66 3.31
C ILE A 62 -3.02 19.18 3.14
N GLU A 63 -2.96 19.93 4.24
CA GLU A 63 -2.94 21.40 4.25
C GLU A 63 -1.77 21.95 3.40
N ARG A 64 -0.61 21.29 3.46
CA ARG A 64 0.57 21.75 2.72
C ARG A 64 0.50 21.52 1.21
N HIS A 65 -0.24 20.51 0.75
CA HIS A 65 -0.11 19.99 -0.62
C HIS A 65 -1.39 20.05 -1.45
N PHE A 66 -2.57 20.14 -0.84
CA PHE A 66 -3.85 20.01 -1.54
C PHE A 66 -4.87 21.11 -1.21
N GLU A 67 -4.60 21.98 -0.23
CA GLU A 67 -5.40 23.16 0.09
C GLU A 67 -4.69 24.45 -0.37
#